data_AF-A0A963I1P3-F1
#
_entry.id   AF-A0A963I1P3-F1
#
_cell.length_a   1.000
_cell.length_b   1.000
_cell.length_c   1.000
_cell.angle_alpha   90.00
_cell.angle_beta   90.00
_cell.angle_gamma   90.00
#
_symmetry.space_group_name_H-M   'P 1'
#
loop_
_entity.id
_entity.type
_entity.pdbx_description
1 polymer ?
#
loop_
_entity_poly.entity_id
_entity_poly.type
_entity_poly.pdbx_seq_one_letter_code
_entity_poly.pdbx_strand_id
1 'polypeptide(L)'
;MKNPSLWSAGALLALLTLTGTALASPAEIQSLVVLHRQLEDAAASGNIDRFFEGNQAFHARLQEITGNRWLQHCIEDLRKVVKLSRHHSLFSEGRLEQSLGEHRHILDAFLARDPQAAEQRMREHIAGGRSALARIAAAREQAA
;
A
#
# COMPACT_ATOMS: atom_id res chain seq x y z
N MET A 1 4.55 17.61 -24.46
CA MET A 1 4.28 18.45 -23.27
C MET A 1 3.92 17.53 -22.11
N LYS A 2 4.67 17.56 -21.01
CA LYS A 2 4.52 16.69 -19.84
C LYS A 2 3.34 17.19 -19.00
N ASN A 3 2.29 16.38 -18.84
CA ASN A 3 1.10 16.73 -18.07
C ASN A 3 1.40 16.57 -16.56
N PRO A 4 1.46 17.63 -15.73
CA PRO A 4 1.89 17.52 -14.33
C PRO A 4 0.73 17.33 -13.33
N SER A 5 -0.50 17.04 -13.75
CA SER A 5 -1.68 17.21 -12.89
C SER A 5 -2.33 15.95 -12.28
N LEU A 6 -1.70 14.77 -12.35
CA LEU A 6 -2.18 13.56 -11.63
C LEU A 6 -1.37 13.21 -10.37
N TRP A 7 -0.55 14.16 -9.87
CA TRP A 7 0.38 13.98 -8.75
C TRP A 7 -0.21 14.49 -7.44
N SER A 8 -1.13 13.74 -6.83
CA SER A 8 -1.59 14.09 -5.47
C SER A 8 -1.85 12.88 -4.57
N ALA A 9 -2.46 11.80 -5.06
CA ALA A 9 -2.80 10.66 -4.20
C ALA A 9 -1.57 9.92 -3.59
N GLY A 10 -0.52 9.70 -4.37
CA GLY A 10 0.70 9.03 -3.89
C GLY A 10 1.57 9.92 -3.01
N ALA A 11 1.59 11.23 -3.26
CA ALA A 11 2.35 12.19 -2.46
C ALA A 11 1.72 12.42 -1.08
N LEU A 12 0.39 12.37 -0.99
CA LEU A 12 -0.34 12.51 0.27
C LEU A 12 -0.13 11.30 1.19
N LEU A 13 -0.13 10.07 0.66
CA LEU A 13 0.20 8.86 1.42
C LEU A 13 1.64 8.86 1.96
N ALA A 14 2.59 9.42 1.18
CA ALA A 14 3.99 9.55 1.57
C ALA A 14 4.17 10.52 2.76
N LEU A 15 3.61 11.73 2.66
CA LEU A 15 3.61 12.74 3.73
C LEU A 15 2.95 12.24 5.03
N LEU A 16 1.88 11.46 4.90
CA LEU A 16 1.19 10.83 6.02
C LEU A 16 2.05 9.76 6.73
N THR A 17 2.84 9.02 5.96
CA THR A 17 3.70 7.98 6.53
C THR A 17 4.82 8.60 7.37
N LEU A 18 5.35 9.76 6.96
CA LEU A 18 6.35 10.52 7.71
C LEU A 18 5.85 10.92 9.11
N THR A 19 4.66 11.53 9.21
CA THR A 19 4.11 11.98 10.50
C THR A 19 3.60 10.82 11.34
N GLY A 20 2.97 9.82 10.72
CA GLY A 20 2.47 8.63 11.40
C GLY A 20 3.59 7.82 12.04
N THR A 21 4.72 7.63 11.37
CA THR A 21 5.86 6.85 11.89
C THR A 21 6.49 7.49 13.12
N ALA A 22 6.63 8.83 13.11
CA ALA A 22 7.23 9.55 14.23
C ALA A 22 6.34 9.53 15.49
N LEU A 23 5.02 9.52 15.32
CA LEU A 23 4.04 9.65 16.40
C LEU A 23 3.41 8.33 16.87
N ALA A 24 3.58 7.25 16.12
CA ALA A 24 2.96 5.96 16.43
C ALA A 24 3.37 5.44 17.81
N SER A 25 2.37 5.15 18.65
CA SER A 25 2.55 4.45 19.90
C SER A 25 3.02 3.00 19.69
N PRO A 26 3.65 2.37 20.69
CA PRO A 26 4.02 0.96 20.60
C PRO A 26 2.84 0.03 20.27
N ALA A 27 1.65 0.31 20.81
CA ALA A 27 0.43 -0.46 20.53
C ALA A 27 -0.03 -0.32 19.07
N GLU A 28 0.11 0.87 18.49
CA GLU A 28 -0.18 1.10 17.07
C GLU A 28 0.80 0.34 16.16
N ILE A 29 2.09 0.38 16.46
CA ILE A 29 3.10 -0.39 15.72
C ILE A 29 2.82 -1.89 15.84
N GLN A 30 2.48 -2.38 17.04
CA GLN A 30 2.14 -3.78 17.26
C GLN A 30 0.93 -4.22 16.43
N SER A 31 -0.06 -3.35 16.23
CA SER A 31 -1.20 -3.67 15.36
C SER A 31 -0.80 -3.81 13.88
N LEU A 32 0.18 -3.04 13.40
CA LEU A 32 0.74 -3.21 12.06
C LEU A 32 1.48 -4.54 11.91
N VAL A 33 2.20 -4.97 12.95
CA VAL A 33 2.86 -6.29 12.99
C VAL A 33 1.84 -7.43 12.86
N VAL A 34 0.72 -7.35 13.59
CA VAL A 34 -0.35 -8.35 13.52
C VAL A 34 -0.97 -8.40 12.12
N LEU A 35 -1.29 -7.25 11.54
CA LEU A 35 -1.84 -7.16 10.18
C LEU A 35 -0.85 -7.67 9.13
N HIS A 36 0.44 -7.38 9.29
CA HIS A 36 1.46 -7.91 8.38
C HIS A 36 1.56 -9.44 8.46
N ARG A 37 1.48 -10.04 9.66
CA ARG A 37 1.47 -11.51 9.78
C ARG A 37 0.30 -12.13 9.01
N GLN A 38 -0.87 -11.49 9.02
CA GLN A 38 -2.02 -11.96 8.21
C GLN A 38 -1.72 -11.91 6.70
N LEU A 39 -0.95 -10.92 6.23
CA LEU A 39 -0.48 -10.88 4.84
C LEU A 39 0.46 -12.04 4.53
N GLU A 40 1.37 -12.37 5.44
CA GLU A 40 2.29 -13.50 5.28
C GLU A 40 1.53 -14.82 5.20
N ASP A 41 0.58 -15.05 6.11
CA ASP A 41 -0.23 -16.26 6.13
C ASP A 41 -1.08 -16.40 4.86
N ALA A 42 -1.66 -15.29 4.38
CA ALA A 42 -2.44 -15.28 3.15
C ALA A 42 -1.57 -15.52 1.90
N ALA A 43 -0.38 -14.91 1.84
CA ALA A 43 0.56 -15.12 0.73
C ALA A 43 1.12 -16.55 0.73
N ALA A 44 1.50 -17.09 1.89
CA ALA A 44 2.01 -18.45 2.02
C ALA A 44 0.99 -19.52 1.59
N SER A 45 -0.30 -19.24 1.77
CA SER A 45 -1.39 -20.10 1.31
C SER A 45 -1.86 -19.81 -0.12
N GLY A 46 -1.26 -18.85 -0.82
CA GLY A 46 -1.68 -18.41 -2.16
C GLY A 46 -3.07 -17.78 -2.22
N ASN A 47 -3.65 -17.39 -1.07
CA ASN A 47 -5.00 -16.87 -0.99
C ASN A 47 -5.01 -15.35 -1.27
N ILE A 48 -5.14 -15.00 -2.55
CA ILE A 48 -5.12 -13.61 -3.03
C ILE A 48 -6.24 -12.77 -2.43
N ASP A 49 -7.44 -13.32 -2.25
CA ASP A 49 -8.57 -12.59 -1.67
C ASP A 49 -8.30 -12.18 -0.22
N ARG A 50 -7.82 -13.12 0.60
CA ARG A 50 -7.40 -12.85 1.98
C ARG A 50 -6.23 -11.87 2.03
N PHE A 51 -5.27 -12.00 1.11
CA PHE A 51 -4.16 -11.06 1.03
C PHE A 51 -4.66 -9.65 0.72
N PHE A 52 -5.60 -9.52 -0.22
CA PHE A 52 -6.17 -8.23 -0.60
C PHE A 52 -6.96 -7.58 0.56
N GLU A 53 -7.72 -8.36 1.31
CA GLU A 53 -8.41 -7.91 2.53
C GLU A 53 -7.41 -7.41 3.59
N GLY A 54 -6.41 -8.22 3.93
CA GLY A 54 -5.35 -7.84 4.86
C GLY A 54 -4.57 -6.61 4.41
N ASN A 55 -4.35 -6.46 3.09
CA ASN A 55 -3.64 -5.31 2.51
C ASN A 55 -4.45 -4.02 2.71
N GLN A 56 -5.77 -4.08 2.47
CA GLN A 56 -6.65 -2.95 2.74
C GLN A 56 -6.63 -2.57 4.22
N ALA A 57 -6.70 -3.56 5.12
CA ALA A 57 -6.64 -3.33 6.56
C ALA A 57 -5.31 -2.71 7.02
N PHE A 58 -4.17 -3.22 6.51
CA PHE A 58 -2.84 -2.67 6.81
C PHE A 58 -2.74 -1.18 6.44
N HIS A 59 -3.21 -0.83 5.24
CA HIS A 59 -3.22 0.57 4.83
C HIS A 59 -4.23 1.45 5.57
N ALA A 60 -5.40 0.93 5.91
CA ALA A 60 -6.36 1.66 6.73
C ALA A 60 -5.72 1.99 8.08
N ARG A 61 -5.04 1.00 8.68
CA ARG A 61 -4.34 1.18 9.94
C ARG A 61 -3.23 2.21 9.87
N LEU A 62 -2.41 2.19 8.81
CA LEU A 62 -1.41 3.23 8.58
C LEU A 62 -2.03 4.63 8.53
N GLN A 63 -3.15 4.79 7.84
CA GLN A 63 -3.83 6.08 7.73
C GLN A 63 -4.44 6.54 9.06
N GLU A 64 -5.01 5.62 9.86
CA GLU A 64 -5.52 5.90 11.20
C GLU A 64 -4.47 6.49 12.12
N ILE A 65 -3.27 5.89 12.14
CA ILE A 65 -2.12 6.31 12.97
C ILE A 65 -1.75 7.78 12.69
N THR A 66 -2.00 8.28 11.48
CA THR A 66 -1.69 9.67 11.12
C THR A 66 -2.66 10.71 11.67
N GLY A 67 -3.83 10.28 12.17
CA GLY A 67 -4.83 11.16 12.76
C GLY A 67 -5.58 12.10 11.79
N ASN A 68 -5.26 12.11 10.49
CA ASN A 68 -5.92 13.00 9.53
C ASN A 68 -7.18 12.37 8.92
N ARG A 69 -8.31 12.54 9.63
CA ARG A 69 -9.62 11.99 9.21
C ARG A 69 -10.07 12.44 7.82
N TRP A 70 -9.83 13.69 7.43
CA TRP A 70 -10.24 14.17 6.11
C TRP A 70 -9.46 13.44 5.00
N LEU A 71 -8.15 13.31 5.16
CA LEU A 71 -7.32 12.65 4.18
C LEU A 71 -7.57 11.13 4.12
N GLN A 72 -7.87 10.50 5.25
CA GLN A 72 -8.36 9.11 5.30
C GLN A 72 -9.56 8.92 4.36
N HIS A 73 -10.59 9.76 4.46
CA HIS A 73 -11.78 9.66 3.60
C HIS A 73 -11.43 9.83 2.11
N CYS A 74 -10.62 10.85 1.76
CA CYS A 74 -10.21 11.08 0.37
C CYS A 74 -9.44 9.88 -0.22
N ILE A 75 -8.56 9.25 0.57
CA ILE A 75 -7.81 8.07 0.14
C ILE A 75 -8.74 6.86 0.00
N GLU A 76 -9.67 6.67 0.93
CA GLU A 76 -10.64 5.58 0.90
C GLU A 76 -11.51 5.62 -0.37
N ASP A 77 -12.02 6.80 -0.72
CA ASP A 77 -12.86 6.97 -1.91
C ASP A 77 -12.08 6.71 -3.20
N LEU A 78 -10.82 7.18 -3.29
CA LEU A 78 -9.97 6.85 -4.43
C LEU A 78 -9.69 5.35 -4.52
N ARG A 79 -9.46 4.68 -3.38
CA ARG A 79 -9.22 3.23 -3.33
C ARG A 79 -10.43 2.43 -3.79
N LYS A 80 -11.65 2.90 -3.53
CA LYS A 80 -12.89 2.28 -4.06
C LYS A 80 -12.90 2.30 -5.58
N VAL A 81 -12.52 3.43 -6.20
CA VAL A 81 -12.47 3.58 -7.67
C VAL A 81 -11.49 2.59 -8.32
N VAL A 82 -10.31 2.38 -7.71
CA VAL A 82 -9.28 1.48 -8.26
C VAL A 82 -9.30 0.08 -7.66
N LYS A 83 -10.35 -0.29 -6.91
CA LYS A 83 -10.39 -1.54 -6.13
C LYS A 83 -10.21 -2.78 -7.00
N LEU A 84 -11.02 -2.91 -8.05
CA LEU A 84 -11.03 -4.08 -8.93
C LEU A 84 -9.71 -4.23 -9.69
N SER A 85 -9.14 -3.13 -10.18
CA SER A 85 -7.88 -3.18 -10.92
C SER A 85 -6.70 -3.55 -10.00
N ARG A 86 -6.68 -3.04 -8.76
CA ARG A 86 -5.68 -3.43 -7.74
C ARG A 86 -5.81 -4.89 -7.31
N HIS A 87 -7.03 -5.41 -7.22
CA HIS A 87 -7.26 -6.82 -6.90
C HIS A 87 -6.77 -7.72 -8.03
N HIS A 88 -7.18 -7.44 -9.28
CA HIS A 88 -6.73 -8.19 -10.45
C HIS A 88 -5.20 -8.14 -10.65
N SER A 89 -4.53 -7.06 -10.23
CA SER A 89 -3.07 -6.98 -10.37
C SER A 89 -2.31 -7.98 -9.52
N LEU A 90 -2.90 -8.47 -8.43
CA LEU A 90 -2.27 -9.49 -7.59
C LEU A 90 -2.18 -10.86 -8.28
N PHE A 91 -2.97 -11.11 -9.32
CA PHE A 91 -2.89 -12.34 -10.12
C PHE A 91 -1.76 -12.30 -11.17
N SER A 92 -1.10 -11.15 -11.34
CA SER A 92 0.09 -11.08 -12.20
C SER A 92 1.25 -11.83 -11.57
N GLU A 93 2.00 -12.56 -12.38
CA GLU A 93 3.16 -13.34 -11.96
C GLU A 93 4.12 -12.51 -11.08
N GLY A 94 4.46 -13.06 -9.90
CA GLY A 94 5.37 -12.46 -8.92
C GLY A 94 4.84 -11.22 -8.19
N ARG A 95 3.64 -10.72 -8.49
CA ARG A 95 3.15 -9.46 -7.89
C ARG A 95 2.77 -9.64 -6.42
N LEU A 96 2.24 -10.79 -6.04
CA LEU A 96 1.84 -11.08 -4.66
C LEU A 96 3.05 -10.99 -3.73
N GLU A 97 4.13 -11.68 -4.07
CA GLU A 97 5.40 -11.73 -3.34
C GLU A 97 6.06 -10.35 -3.31
N GLN A 98 6.08 -9.65 -4.46
CA GLN A 98 6.60 -8.29 -4.53
C GLN A 98 5.83 -7.35 -3.58
N SER A 99 4.49 -7.42 -3.59
CA SER A 99 3.66 -6.58 -2.72
C SER A 99 3.92 -6.88 -1.25
N LEU A 100 4.04 -8.16 -0.87
CA LEU A 100 4.36 -8.55 0.50
C LEU A 100 5.70 -7.97 0.96
N GLY A 101 6.75 -8.06 0.12
CA GLY A 101 8.06 -7.47 0.41
C GLY A 101 8.01 -5.95 0.58
N GLU A 102 7.22 -5.25 -0.24
CA GLU A 102 7.00 -3.81 -0.09
C GLU A 102 6.33 -3.48 1.26
N HIS A 103 5.33 -4.25 1.70
CA HIS A 103 4.71 -4.09 3.02
C HIS A 103 5.68 -4.34 4.17
N ARG A 104 6.56 -5.34 4.04
CA ARG A 104 7.61 -5.63 5.01
C ARG A 104 8.55 -4.43 5.20
N HIS A 105 9.05 -3.86 4.11
CA HIS A 105 9.93 -2.69 4.17
C HIS A 105 9.26 -1.48 4.84
N ILE A 106 7.96 -1.26 4.59
CA ILE A 106 7.21 -0.21 5.29
C ILE A 106 7.16 -0.51 6.78
N LEU A 107 6.78 -1.73 7.18
CA LEU A 107 6.71 -2.13 8.58
C LEU A 107 8.08 -1.99 9.30
N ASP A 108 9.16 -2.39 8.65
CA ASP A 108 10.51 -2.29 9.21
C ASP A 108 10.88 -0.82 9.50
N ALA A 109 10.48 0.11 8.65
CA ALA A 109 10.67 1.54 8.89
C ALA A 109 9.84 2.05 10.09
N PHE A 110 8.62 1.54 10.28
CA PHE A 110 7.82 1.82 11.49
C PHE A 110 8.46 1.28 12.76
N LEU A 111 8.99 0.04 12.71
CA LEU A 111 9.69 -0.58 13.83
C LEU A 111 10.97 0.16 14.20
N ALA A 112 11.71 0.63 13.19
CA ALA A 112 12.91 1.45 13.37
C ALA A 112 12.61 2.90 13.80
N ARG A 113 11.33 3.32 13.80
CA ARG A 113 10.91 4.71 13.98
C ARG A 113 11.64 5.68 13.04
N ASP A 114 11.83 5.25 11.79
CA ASP A 114 12.47 6.04 10.75
C ASP A 114 11.40 6.60 9.79
N PRO A 115 10.93 7.84 10.01
CA PRO A 115 9.88 8.42 9.19
C PRO A 115 10.32 8.68 7.75
N GLN A 116 11.60 8.98 7.50
CA GLN A 116 12.11 9.23 6.15
C GLN A 116 12.16 7.93 5.35
N ALA A 117 12.65 6.85 5.97
CA ALA A 117 12.59 5.53 5.36
C ALA A 117 11.14 5.13 5.09
N ALA A 118 10.23 5.32 6.03
CA ALA A 118 8.84 4.92 5.87
C ALA A 118 8.15 5.66 4.72
N GLU A 119 8.39 6.97 4.58
CA GLU A 119 7.96 7.76 3.43
C GLU A 119 8.49 7.19 2.11
N GLN A 120 9.80 6.95 2.04
CA GLN A 120 10.44 6.43 0.83
C GLN A 120 9.88 5.05 0.45
N ARG A 121 9.70 4.14 1.42
CA ARG A 121 9.11 2.81 1.18
C ARG A 121 7.66 2.89 0.71
N MET A 122 6.87 3.82 1.23
CA MET A 122 5.50 4.04 0.74
C MET A 122 5.49 4.55 -0.70
N ARG A 123 6.40 5.46 -1.07
CA ARG A 123 6.54 5.94 -2.46
C ARG A 123 6.89 4.80 -3.42
N GLU A 124 7.85 3.97 -3.04
CA GLU A 124 8.26 2.77 -3.80
C GLU A 124 7.09 1.80 -3.97
N HIS A 125 6.36 1.50 -2.89
CA HIS A 125 5.18 0.63 -2.90
C HIS A 125 4.09 1.13 -3.87
N ILE A 126 3.75 2.42 -3.82
CA ILE A 126 2.74 3.01 -4.72
C ILE A 126 3.23 2.97 -6.18
N ALA A 127 4.52 3.21 -6.43
CA ALA A 127 5.09 3.07 -7.77
C ALA A 127 5.02 1.62 -8.28
N GLY A 128 5.34 0.64 -7.43
CA GLY A 128 5.22 -0.79 -7.74
C GLY A 128 3.80 -1.19 -8.14
N GLY A 129 2.79 -0.73 -7.38
CA GLY A 129 1.38 -0.94 -7.69
C GLY A 129 0.95 -0.30 -9.02
N ARG A 130 1.43 0.91 -9.33
CA ARG A 130 1.15 1.58 -10.62
C ARG A 130 1.76 0.82 -11.80
N SER A 131 3.00 0.37 -11.66
CA SER A 131 3.67 -0.43 -12.69
C SER A 131 2.93 -1.75 -12.95
N ALA A 132 2.41 -2.40 -11.90
CA ALA A 132 1.61 -3.61 -12.05
C ALA A 132 0.31 -3.36 -12.84
N LEU A 133 -0.39 -2.27 -12.54
CA LEU A 133 -1.60 -1.88 -13.28
C LEU A 133 -1.31 -1.58 -14.75
N ALA A 134 -0.19 -0.89 -15.04
CA ALA A 134 0.21 -0.58 -16.40
C ALA A 134 0.51 -1.84 -17.23
N ARG A 135 1.13 -2.86 -16.63
CA ARG A 135 1.37 -4.16 -17.30
C ARG A 135 0.07 -4.86 -17.69
N ILE A 136 -0.95 -4.83 -16.83
CA ILE A 136 -2.26 -5.44 -17.13
C ILE A 136 -2.95 -4.69 -18.28
N ALA A 137 -2.90 -3.36 -18.27
CA ALA A 137 -3.49 -2.55 -19.34
C ALA A 137 -2.83 -2.87 -20.69
N ALA A 138 -1.50 -2.90 -20.74
CA ALA A 138 -0.76 -3.24 -21.96
C ALA A 138 -1.04 -4.67 -22.46
N ALA A 139 -1.15 -5.65 -21.55
CA ALA A 139 -1.48 -7.02 -21.93
C ALA A 139 -2.89 -7.16 -22.52
N ARG A 140 -3.85 -6.36 -22.03
CA ARG A 140 -5.22 -6.31 -22.58
C ARG A 140 -5.27 -5.69 -23.97
N GLU A 141 -4.49 -4.64 -24.21
CA GLU A 141 -4.37 -3.99 -25.52
C GLU A 141 -3.74 -4.92 -26.56
N GLN A 142 -2.76 -5.74 -26.17
CA GLN A 142 -2.12 -6.70 -27.07
C GLN A 142 -3.01 -7.91 -27.42
N ALA A 143 -4.00 -8.21 -26.58
CA ALA A 143 -4.93 -9.32 -26.77
C ALA A 143 -6.23 -8.91 -27.51
N ALA A 144 -6.41 -7.62 -27.80
CA ALA A 144 -7.55 -7.05 -28.51
C ALA A 144 -7.22 -6.79 -29.99
#